data_AF-A0A8I1GCW3-F1
#
_entry.id   AF-A0A8I1GCW3-F1
#
_cell.length_a   1.000
_cell.length_b   1.000
_cell.length_c   1.000
_cell.angle_alpha   90.00
_cell.angle_beta   90.00
_cell.angle_gamma   90.00
#
_symmetry.space_group_name_H-M   'P 1'
#
loop_
_entity.id
_entity.type
_entity.pdbx_description
1 polymer ?
#
loop_
_entity_poly.entity_id
_entity_poly.type
_entity_poly.pdbx_seq_one_letter_code
_entity_poly.pdbx_strand_id
1 'polypeptide(L)'
;MSSNLAEIDFSRGLRHCDGQQELYREVLICYLDQFRPLLDAGVLLKDAEAARLQFHTLKSLSATIGAAPLSKLAAQLFTKWREQDENERAKAIRQVNESLALVNGQIESYCNEFNSAD
;
A
#
# COMPACT_ATOMS: atom_id res chain seq x y z
N MET A 1 -6.64 -12.52 16.40
CA MET A 1 -5.49 -11.59 16.41
C MET A 1 -5.65 -10.66 15.24
N SER A 2 -6.06 -9.42 15.49
CA SER A 2 -6.26 -8.42 14.45
C SER A 2 -4.90 -7.89 14.04
N SER A 3 -4.24 -8.54 13.08
CA SER A 3 -3.06 -7.98 12.43
C SER A 3 -3.48 -6.66 11.79
N ASN A 4 -3.01 -5.53 12.33
CA ASN A 4 -3.35 -4.21 11.78
C ASN A 4 -2.56 -4.01 10.48
N LEU A 5 -3.08 -4.59 9.39
CA LEU A 5 -2.45 -4.55 8.07
C LEU A 5 -2.37 -3.13 7.49
N ALA A 6 -3.06 -2.18 8.12
CA ALA A 6 -3.09 -0.78 7.74
C ALA A 6 -2.22 0.13 8.62
N GLU A 7 -1.39 -0.43 9.50
CA GLU A 7 -0.50 0.37 10.34
C GLU A 7 0.63 1.04 9.53
N ILE A 8 0.84 2.33 9.76
CA ILE A 8 1.90 3.13 9.14
C ILE A 8 2.81 3.68 10.24
N ASP A 9 4.11 3.40 10.12
CA ASP A 9 5.14 4.09 10.91
C ASP A 9 5.69 5.27 10.11
N PHE A 10 5.05 6.43 10.25
CA PHE A 10 5.46 7.67 9.57
C PHE A 10 6.88 8.12 9.96
N SER A 11 7.34 7.81 11.18
CA SER A 11 8.70 8.15 11.62
C SER A 11 9.72 7.31 10.85
N ARG A 12 9.42 6.04 10.60
CA ARG A 12 10.24 5.19 9.74
C ARG A 12 10.19 5.61 8.28
N GLY A 13 9.01 5.97 7.76
CA GLY A 13 8.88 6.50 6.40
C GLY A 13 9.72 7.77 6.20
N LEU A 14 9.62 8.72 7.13
CA LEU A 14 10.38 9.96 7.10
C LEU A 14 11.90 9.76 7.14
N ARG A 15 12.39 8.71 7.82
CA ARG A 15 13.82 8.33 7.78
C ARG A 15 14.29 7.89 6.41
N HIS A 16 13.43 7.35 5.55
CA HIS A 16 13.79 7.05 4.15
C HIS A 16 13.98 8.32 3.31
N CYS A 17 13.45 9.44 3.78
CA CYS A 17 13.61 10.77 3.17
C CYS A 17 14.63 11.63 3.94
N ASP A 18 15.56 11.01 4.69
CA ASP A 18 16.58 11.70 5.49
C ASP A 18 16.03 12.75 6.48
N GLY A 19 14.78 12.57 6.94
CA GLY A 19 14.13 13.53 7.84
C GLY A 19 13.44 14.71 7.14
N GLN A 20 13.51 14.78 5.81
CA GLN A 20 12.91 15.87 5.04
C GLN A 20 11.40 15.68 4.91
N GLN A 21 10.63 16.47 5.67
CA GLN A 21 9.18 16.33 5.73
C GLN A 21 8.48 16.67 4.41
N GLU A 22 8.94 17.71 3.69
CA GLU A 22 8.38 18.08 2.39
C GLU A 22 8.55 16.96 1.37
N LEU A 23 9.76 16.39 1.26
CA LEU A 23 10.03 15.24 0.39
C LEU A 23 9.19 14.03 0.78
N TYR A 24 9.09 13.73 2.08
CA TYR A 24 8.27 12.62 2.54
C TYR A 24 6.80 12.80 2.19
N ARG A 25 6.29 14.04 2.28
CA ARG A 25 4.93 14.37 1.86
C ARG A 25 4.72 14.18 0.36
N GLU A 26 5.66 14.60 -0.49
CA GLU A 26 5.59 14.33 -1.93
C GLU A 26 5.56 12.83 -2.24
N VAL A 27 6.35 12.03 -1.51
CA VAL A 27 6.32 10.56 -1.62
C VAL A 27 4.94 10.01 -1.23
N LEU A 28 4.35 10.52 -0.16
CA LEU A 28 3.01 10.14 0.28
C LEU A 28 1.92 10.53 -0.73
N ILE A 29 2.02 11.70 -1.35
CA ILE A 29 1.09 12.14 -2.41
C ILE A 29 1.24 11.26 -3.64
N CYS A 30 2.47 10.98 -4.09
CA CYS A 30 2.73 10.05 -5.19
C CYS A 30 2.15 8.66 -4.92
N TYR A 31 2.26 8.18 -3.66
CA TYR A 31 1.64 6.92 -3.24
C TYR A 31 0.12 6.97 -3.39
N LEU A 32 -0.51 8.04 -2.91
CA LEU A 32 -1.96 8.23 -3.04
C LEU A 32 -2.39 8.30 -4.50
N ASP A 33 -1.72 9.04 -5.36
CA ASP A 33 -2.10 9.14 -6.78
C ASP A 33 -2.09 7.77 -7.47
N GLN A 34 -1.15 6.91 -7.08
CA GLN A 34 -1.06 5.57 -7.61
C GLN A 34 -2.11 4.60 -7.05
N PHE A 35 -2.42 4.66 -5.75
CA PHE A 35 -3.19 3.63 -5.05
C PHE A 35 -4.53 4.10 -4.47
N ARG A 36 -4.87 5.37 -4.63
CA ARG A 36 -6.22 5.90 -4.40
C ARG A 36 -7.23 5.20 -5.31
N PRO A 37 -6.97 5.00 -6.63
CA PRO A 37 -7.64 3.92 -7.33
C PRO A 37 -7.13 2.60 -6.75
N LEU A 38 -7.97 1.95 -5.94
CA LEU A 38 -7.70 0.63 -5.38
C LEU A 38 -7.39 -0.39 -6.49
N LEU A 39 -6.86 -1.55 -6.13
CA LEU A 39 -6.53 -2.58 -7.12
C LEU A 39 -7.78 -3.10 -7.83
N ASP A 40 -7.73 -3.15 -9.16
CA ASP A 40 -8.81 -3.66 -10.00
C ASP A 40 -8.82 -5.21 -10.00
N ALA A 41 -9.75 -5.79 -9.24
CA ALA A 41 -9.90 -7.24 -9.16
C ALA A 41 -10.17 -7.90 -10.52
N GLY A 42 -10.91 -7.23 -11.43
CA GLY A 42 -11.25 -7.77 -12.74
C GLY A 42 -10.03 -7.92 -13.64
N VAL A 43 -9.08 -6.99 -13.55
CA VAL A 43 -7.79 -7.06 -14.27
C VAL A 43 -6.87 -8.09 -13.60
N LEU A 44 -6.71 -8.02 -12.27
CA LEU A 44 -5.74 -8.86 -11.57
C LEU A 44 -6.08 -10.35 -11.56
N LEU A 45 -7.37 -10.71 -11.60
CA LEU A 45 -7.77 -12.11 -11.69
C LEU A 45 -7.53 -12.72 -13.08
N LYS A 46 -7.54 -11.90 -14.13
CA LYS A 46 -7.37 -12.33 -15.53
C LYS A 46 -5.92 -12.31 -15.99
N ASP A 47 -5.11 -11.40 -15.45
CA ASP A 47 -3.71 -11.23 -15.83
C ASP A 47 -2.80 -11.38 -14.60
N ALA A 48 -2.18 -12.56 -14.51
CA ALA A 48 -1.26 -12.90 -13.44
C ALA A 48 0.01 -12.04 -13.45
N GLU A 49 0.49 -11.60 -14.62
CA GLU A 49 1.68 -10.76 -14.71
C GLU A 49 1.35 -9.33 -14.29
N ALA A 50 0.19 -8.80 -14.69
CA ALA A 50 -0.31 -7.52 -14.19
C ALA A 50 -0.47 -7.54 -12.65
N ALA A 51 -1.00 -8.63 -12.10
CA ALA A 51 -1.11 -8.79 -10.64
C ALA A 51 0.24 -8.80 -9.95
N ARG A 52 1.22 -9.53 -10.49
CA ARG A 52 2.59 -9.54 -9.95
C ARG A 52 3.23 -8.16 -10.00
N LEU A 53 3.06 -7.43 -11.10
CA LEU A 53 3.59 -6.07 -11.21
C LEU A 53 2.96 -5.16 -10.15
N GLN A 54 1.63 -5.22 -9.98
CA GLN A 54 0.93 -4.42 -8.96
C GLN A 54 1.39 -4.76 -7.54
N PHE A 55 1.51 -6.05 -7.19
CA PHE A 55 1.99 -6.45 -5.86
C PHE A 55 3.47 -6.11 -5.64
N HIS A 56 4.31 -6.19 -6.66
CA HIS A 56 5.69 -5.74 -6.56
C HIS A 56 5.75 -4.25 -6.24
N THR A 57 5.02 -3.44 -6.99
CA THR A 57 5.01 -1.99 -6.82
C THR A 57 4.43 -1.60 -5.46
N LEU A 58 3.30 -2.21 -5.07
CA LEU A 58 2.69 -2.02 -3.76
C LEU A 58 3.64 -2.41 -2.62
N LYS A 59 4.36 -3.52 -2.74
CA LYS A 59 5.37 -3.95 -1.77
C LYS A 59 6.43 -2.86 -1.57
N SER A 60 7.02 -2.39 -2.66
CA SER A 60 8.12 -1.43 -2.62
C SER A 60 7.66 -0.10 -2.03
N LEU A 61 6.57 0.47 -2.55
CA LEU A 61 6.09 1.77 -2.14
C LEU A 61 5.56 1.76 -0.70
N SER A 62 4.85 0.70 -0.30
CA SER A 62 4.37 0.55 1.08
C SER A 62 5.53 0.45 2.08
N ALA A 63 6.66 -0.16 1.70
CA ALA A 63 7.84 -0.19 2.56
C ALA A 63 8.44 1.22 2.75
N THR A 64 8.55 1.99 1.66
CA THR A 64 9.10 3.35 1.69
C THR A 64 8.27 4.28 2.56
N ILE A 65 6.94 4.21 2.51
CA ILE A 65 6.07 5.08 3.30
C ILE A 65 5.95 4.66 4.78
N GLY A 66 6.51 3.51 5.17
CA GLY A 66 6.41 2.99 6.54
C GLY A 66 5.24 2.03 6.80
N ALA A 67 4.45 1.68 5.77
CA ALA A 67 3.35 0.70 5.83
C ALA A 67 3.88 -0.74 5.72
N ALA A 68 4.72 -1.15 6.68
CA ALA A 68 5.40 -2.44 6.67
C ALA A 68 4.45 -3.66 6.64
N PRO A 69 3.30 -3.68 7.35
CA PRO A 69 2.36 -4.80 7.27
C PRO A 69 1.77 -4.99 5.88
N LEU A 70 1.37 -3.89 5.22
CA LEU A 70 0.85 -3.92 3.85
C LEU A 70 1.92 -4.36 2.85
N SER A 71 3.15 -3.87 3.02
CA SER A 71 4.29 -4.33 2.21
C SER A 71 4.51 -5.84 2.33
N LYS A 72 4.43 -6.39 3.55
CA LYS A 72 4.58 -7.82 3.81
C LYS A 72 3.45 -8.63 3.16
N LEU A 73 2.21 -8.17 3.25
CA LEU A 73 1.07 -8.79 2.57
C LEU A 73 1.29 -8.82 1.05
N ALA A 74 1.67 -7.70 0.45
CA ALA A 74 1.96 -7.62 -0.98
C ALA A 74 3.11 -8.57 -1.39
N ALA A 75 4.17 -8.70 -0.58
CA ALA A 75 5.26 -9.64 -0.83
C ALA A 75 4.79 -11.12 -0.80
N GLN A 76 3.90 -11.47 0.14
CA GLN A 76 3.32 -12.81 0.22
C GLN A 76 2.49 -13.13 -1.03
N LEU A 77 1.63 -12.19 -1.44
CA LEU A 77 0.81 -12.36 -2.63
C LEU A 77 1.65 -12.43 -3.90
N PHE A 78 2.65 -11.56 -4.05
CA PHE A 78 3.59 -11.61 -5.18
C PHE A 78 4.25 -12.99 -5.37
N THR A 79 4.54 -13.67 -4.26
CA THR A 79 5.19 -14.99 -4.27
C THR A 79 4.21 -16.11 -4.55
N LYS A 80 3.05 -16.09 -3.88
CA LYS A 80 2.08 -17.20 -3.90
C LYS A 80 0.95 -17.04 -4.92
N TRP A 81 0.89 -15.93 -5.65
CA TRP A 81 -0.24 -15.61 -6.54
C TRP A 81 -0.61 -16.77 -7.48
N ARG A 82 0.38 -17.38 -8.12
CA ARG A 82 0.15 -18.46 -9.11
C ARG A 82 -0.30 -19.78 -8.48
N GLU A 83 0.02 -19.99 -7.21
CA GLU A 83 -0.34 -21.19 -6.45
C GLU A 83 -1.77 -21.12 -5.90
N GLN A 84 -2.33 -19.92 -5.80
CA GLN A 84 -3.68 -19.69 -5.31
C GLN A 84 -4.74 -19.93 -6.38
N ASP A 85 -5.90 -20.44 -5.95
CA ASP A 85 -7.08 -20.51 -6.80
C ASP A 85 -7.76 -19.13 -6.98
N GLU A 86 -8.76 -19.05 -7.87
CA GLU A 86 -9.44 -17.80 -8.18
C GLU A 86 -10.14 -17.19 -6.96
N ASN A 87 -10.74 -18.02 -6.09
CA ASN A 87 -11.45 -17.56 -4.90
C ASN A 87 -10.47 -17.03 -3.85
N GLU A 88 -9.34 -17.69 -3.67
CA GLU A 88 -8.25 -17.23 -2.82
C GLU A 88 -7.66 -15.90 -3.29
N ARG A 89 -7.44 -15.77 -4.60
CA ARG A 89 -6.97 -14.52 -5.23
C ARG A 89 -7.97 -13.38 -5.04
N ALA A 90 -9.26 -13.65 -5.26
CA ALA A 90 -10.31 -12.65 -5.08
C ALA A 90 -10.38 -12.18 -3.61
N LYS A 91 -10.28 -13.10 -2.65
CA LYS A 91 -10.22 -12.77 -1.22
C LYS A 91 -8.97 -11.96 -0.88
N ALA A 92 -7.82 -12.33 -1.43
CA ALA A 92 -6.57 -11.61 -1.24
C ALA A 92 -6.64 -10.16 -1.76
N ILE A 93 -7.22 -9.94 -2.94
CA ILE A 93 -7.41 -8.59 -3.50
C ILE A 93 -8.31 -7.76 -2.59
N ARG A 94 -9.41 -8.33 -2.08
CA ARG A 94 -10.29 -7.63 -1.14
C ARG A 94 -9.53 -7.23 0.13
N GLN A 95 -8.77 -8.14 0.72
CA GLN A 95 -7.98 -7.88 1.92
C GLN A 95 -6.92 -6.78 1.70
N VAL A 96 -6.26 -6.79 0.54
CA VAL A 96 -5.33 -5.73 0.16
C VAL A 96 -6.07 -4.40 0.00
N ASN A 97 -7.18 -4.36 -0.71
CA ASN A 97 -7.95 -3.14 -0.94
C ASN A 97 -8.52 -2.54 0.35
N GLU A 98 -8.98 -3.37 1.29
CA GLU A 98 -9.40 -2.92 2.63
C GLU A 98 -8.24 -2.27 3.39
N SER A 99 -7.07 -2.93 3.39
CA SER A 99 -5.87 -2.40 4.05
C SER A 99 -5.38 -1.12 3.37
N LEU A 100 -5.41 -1.08 2.04
CA LEU A 100 -4.99 0.04 1.21
C LEU A 100 -5.89 1.26 1.41
N ALA A 101 -7.21 1.07 1.50
CA ALA A 101 -8.15 2.15 1.78
C ALA A 101 -7.90 2.79 3.16
N LEU A 102 -7.61 1.97 4.17
CA LEU A 102 -7.27 2.45 5.51
C LEU A 102 -5.91 3.19 5.54
N VAL A 103 -4.91 2.68 4.82
CA VAL A 103 -3.61 3.34 4.65
C VAL A 103 -3.79 4.69 3.95
N ASN A 104 -4.53 4.73 2.84
CA ASN A 104 -4.79 5.95 2.09
C ASN A 104 -5.46 7.01 2.98
N GLY A 105 -6.48 6.63 3.76
CA GLY A 105 -7.15 7.56 4.68
C GLY A 105 -6.23 8.10 5.79
N GLN A 106 -5.31 7.28 6.31
CA GLN A 106 -4.30 7.74 7.26
C GLN A 106 -3.30 8.71 6.63
N ILE A 107 -2.86 8.44 5.39
CA ILE A 107 -1.96 9.35 4.66
C ILE A 107 -2.64 10.68 4.37
N GLU A 108 -3.89 10.65 3.92
CA GLU A 108 -4.68 11.87 3.69
C GLU A 108 -4.81 12.70 4.97
N SER A 109 -5.10 12.04 6.09
CA SER A 109 -5.19 12.71 7.40
C SER A 109 -3.86 13.34 7.80
N TYR A 110 -2.77 12.58 7.70
CA TYR A 110 -1.41 13.07 7.96
C TYR A 110 -1.09 14.30 7.10
N CYS A 111 -1.28 14.22 5.77
CA CYS A 111 -0.99 15.33 4.86
C CYS A 111 -1.86 16.58 5.10
N ASN A 112 -3.08 16.42 5.60
CA ASN A 112 -3.98 17.55 5.91
C ASN A 112 -3.63 18.25 7.23
N GLU A 113 -3.16 17.50 8.23
CA GLU A 113 -2.69 18.07 9.50
C GLU A 113 -1.49 19.01 9.29
N PHE A 114 -0.59 18.68 8.35
CA PHE A 114 0.53 19.56 7.97
C PHE A 114 0.10 20.83 7.23
N ASN A 115 -0.94 20.77 6.40
CA ASN A 115 -1.46 21.95 5.70
C ASN A 115 -2.15 22.98 6.63
N SER A 116 -2.49 22.59 7.85
CA SER A 116 -3.20 23.45 8.81
C SER A 116 -2.26 24.20 9.77
N ALA A 117 -0.94 23.96 9.65
CA ALA A 117 0.09 24.51 10.52
C ALA A 117 0.94 25.63 9.85
N ASP A 118 0.63 25.97 8.60
CA ASP A 118 1.10 27.16 7.87
C ASP A 118 -0.01 28.22 7.80
#